data_AF-A0A9P7X3K2-F1
#
_entry.id   AF-A0A9P7X3K2-F1
#
_cell.length_a   1.000
_cell.length_b   1.000
_cell.length_c   1.000
_cell.angle_alpha   90.00
_cell.angle_beta   90.00
_cell.angle_gamma   90.00
#
_symmetry.space_group_name_H-M   'P 1'
#
loop_
_entity.id
_entity.type
_entity.pdbx_description
1 polymer ?
#
loop_
_entity_poly.entity_id
_entity_poly.type
_entity_poly.pdbx_seq_one_letter_code
_entity_poly.pdbx_strand_id
1 'polypeptide(L)'
;MRAIDVHEILSLVLDLVGGSDKVASALVCRTWSFVTLDAIWRNLNNLLQLLYIIGDVTNNLETTHVEFSQSLEGTDWSQFDSYAARVIPLDWDSKGLSFSPMVFEQIAAARPGSKPLLPNIITIKW
;
A
#
# COMPACT_ATOMS: atom_id res chain seq x y z
N MET A 1 10.75 29.69 18.53
CA MET A 1 11.67 28.59 18.16
C MET A 1 10.87 27.31 18.24
N ARG A 2 10.58 26.66 17.11
CA ARG A 2 9.76 25.44 17.07
C ARG A 2 10.71 24.26 17.21
N ALA A 3 10.58 23.50 18.29
CA ALA A 3 11.31 22.24 18.42
C ALA A 3 10.82 21.32 17.30
N ILE A 4 11.75 20.83 16.46
CA ILE A 4 11.42 19.86 15.42
C ILE A 4 11.20 18.52 16.11
N ASP A 5 10.09 17.87 15.77
CA ASP A 5 9.71 16.59 16.32
C ASP A 5 10.60 15.46 15.73
N VAL A 6 10.90 14.43 16.52
CA VAL A 6 11.74 13.30 16.09
C VAL A 6 11.19 12.61 14.84
N HIS A 7 9.87 12.54 14.67
CA HIS A 7 9.23 11.97 13.50
C HIS A 7 9.46 12.81 12.25
N GLU A 8 9.47 14.15 12.39
CA GLU A 8 9.70 15.07 11.28
C GLU A 8 11.14 14.97 10.77
N ILE A 9 12.13 14.90 11.68
CA ILE A 9 13.53 14.67 11.30
C ILE A 9 13.68 13.32 10.58
N LEU A 10 13.07 12.26 11.12
CA LEU A 10 13.15 10.93 10.52
C LEU A 10 12.51 10.91 9.13
N SER A 11 11.37 11.57 8.94
CA SER A 11 10.75 11.69 7.62
C SER A 11 11.68 12.36 6.62
N LEU A 12 12.34 13.45 7.02
CA LEU A 12 13.29 14.16 6.15
C LEU A 12 14.50 13.30 5.79
N VAL A 13 15.04 12.55 6.75
CA VAL A 13 16.14 11.61 6.50
C VAL A 13 15.71 10.51 5.53
N LEU A 14 14.50 9.96 5.72
CA LEU A 14 13.95 8.93 4.85
C LEU A 14 13.73 9.44 3.42
N ASP A 15 13.33 10.70 3.24
CA ASP A 15 13.18 11.29 1.90
C ASP A 15 14.50 11.40 1.12
N LEU A 16 15.66 11.35 1.81
CA LEU A 16 16.99 11.40 1.20
C LEU A 16 17.57 10.03 0.82
N VAL A 17 16.95 8.92 1.25
CA VAL A 17 17.47 7.56 1.03
C VAL A 17 16.65 6.76 0.01
N GLY A 18 17.30 5.79 -0.64
CA GLY A 18 16.68 4.92 -1.65
C GLY A 18 15.71 3.90 -1.05
N GLY A 19 14.93 3.23 -1.91
CA GLY A 19 13.89 2.28 -1.48
C GLY A 19 14.41 1.09 -0.66
N SER A 20 15.56 0.52 -1.04
CA SER A 20 16.19 -0.57 -0.29
C SER A 20 16.56 -0.16 1.14
N ASP A 21 17.08 1.06 1.29
CA ASP A 21 17.56 1.57 2.57
C ASP A 21 16.40 1.98 3.46
N LYS A 22 15.26 2.42 2.88
CA LYS A 22 14.00 2.61 3.62
C LYS A 22 13.52 1.29 4.24
N VAL A 23 13.55 0.19 3.51
CA VAL A 23 13.14 -1.11 4.06
C VAL A 23 14.04 -1.52 5.23
N ALA A 24 15.36 -1.33 5.10
CA ALA A 24 16.29 -1.58 6.22
C ALA A 24 16.02 -0.66 7.43
N SER A 25 15.71 0.62 7.17
CA SER A 25 15.37 1.62 8.20
C SER A 25 14.15 1.22 9.03
N ALA A 26 13.17 0.53 8.41
CA ALA A 26 11.98 0.05 9.11
C ALA A 26 12.28 -1.01 10.20
N LEU A 27 13.46 -1.65 10.17
CA LEU A 27 13.85 -2.72 11.08
C LEU A 27 14.64 -2.25 12.31
N VAL A 28 15.00 -0.96 12.38
CA VAL A 28 15.88 -0.42 13.44
C VAL A 28 15.20 -0.44 14.82
N CYS A 29 14.04 0.22 14.93
CA CYS A 29 13.24 0.24 16.15
C CYS A 29 11.79 0.62 15.84
N ARG A 30 10.89 0.57 16.83
CA ARG A 30 9.46 0.86 16.63
C ARG A 30 9.19 2.25 16.06
N THR A 31 9.93 3.27 16.51
CA THR A 31 9.77 4.64 16.01
C THR A 31 10.18 4.74 14.53
N TRP A 32 11.33 4.18 14.17
CA TRP A 32 11.80 4.14 12.79
C TRP A 32 10.85 3.33 11.91
N SER A 33 10.38 2.18 12.39
CA SER A 33 9.39 1.36 11.69
C SER A 33 8.12 2.15 11.39
N PHE A 34 7.57 2.85 12.38
CA PHE A 34 6.37 3.65 12.20
C PHE A 34 6.53 4.73 11.12
N VAL A 35 7.57 5.57 11.23
CA VAL A 35 7.81 6.68 10.28
C VAL A 35 8.20 6.15 8.90
N THR A 36 8.96 5.06 8.83
CA THR A 36 9.38 4.49 7.55
C THR A 36 8.21 3.86 6.81
N LEU A 37 7.32 3.16 7.51
CA LEU A 37 6.10 2.64 6.92
C LEU A 37 5.21 3.79 6.41
N ASP A 38 5.10 4.90 7.12
CA ASP A 38 4.42 6.09 6.60
C ASP A 38 5.10 6.59 5.33
N ALA A 39 6.43 6.73 5.31
CA ALA A 39 7.15 7.19 4.13
C ALA A 39 7.03 6.25 2.90
N ILE A 40 7.01 4.93 3.12
CA ILE A 40 6.86 3.92 2.07
C ILE A 40 5.43 3.93 1.51
N TRP A 41 4.42 3.90 2.38
CA TRP A 41 3.03 3.76 1.97
C TRP A 41 2.35 5.08 1.60
N ARG A 42 2.92 6.23 1.99
CA ARG A 42 2.37 7.55 1.68
C ARG A 42 2.22 7.78 0.18
N ASN A 43 3.26 7.48 -0.60
CA ASN A 43 3.26 7.64 -2.05
C ASN A 43 3.22 6.26 -2.71
N LEU A 44 2.02 5.69 -2.79
CA LEU A 44 1.84 4.39 -3.42
C LEU A 44 1.86 4.55 -4.95
N ASN A 45 2.94 4.08 -5.57
CA ASN A 45 3.14 4.17 -7.02
C ASN A 45 2.37 3.09 -7.80
N ASN A 46 1.88 2.03 -7.14
CA ASN A 46 1.04 1.03 -7.75
C ASN A 46 0.10 0.37 -6.72
N LEU A 47 -1.12 0.04 -7.13
CA LEU A 47 -2.06 -0.66 -6.25
C LEU A 47 -1.59 -2.09 -5.92
N LEU A 48 -0.77 -2.69 -6.79
CA LEU A 48 -0.31 -4.06 -6.72
C LEU A 48 0.35 -4.40 -5.36
N GLN A 49 1.20 -3.51 -4.85
CA GLN A 49 1.86 -3.68 -3.54
C GLN A 49 0.85 -3.82 -2.40
N LEU A 50 -0.28 -3.12 -2.47
CA LEU A 50 -1.31 -3.18 -1.44
C LEU A 50 -2.16 -4.46 -1.57
N LEU A 51 -2.40 -4.93 -2.80
CA LEU A 51 -3.14 -6.18 -3.03
C LEU A 51 -2.36 -7.41 -2.55
N TYR A 52 -1.03 -7.40 -2.63
CA TYR A 52 -0.19 -8.47 -2.08
C TYR A 52 -0.33 -8.66 -0.55
N ILE A 53 -0.91 -7.69 0.16
CA ILE A 53 -1.15 -7.80 1.60
C ILE A 53 -2.34 -8.72 1.90
N ILE A 54 -3.34 -8.75 1.01
CA ILE A 54 -4.60 -9.48 1.22
C ILE A 54 -4.63 -10.83 0.52
N GLY A 55 -3.81 -11.02 -0.51
CA GLY A 55 -3.76 -12.28 -1.22
C GLY A 55 -2.56 -12.37 -2.14
N ASP A 56 -2.25 -13.59 -2.57
CA ASP A 56 -1.26 -13.79 -3.62
C ASP A 56 -1.83 -13.31 -4.96
N VAL A 57 -1.03 -12.52 -5.67
CA VAL A 57 -1.44 -11.87 -6.92
C VAL A 57 -0.55 -12.38 -8.05
N THR A 58 -1.17 -12.84 -9.13
CA THR A 58 -0.49 -13.39 -10.31
C THR A 58 -0.95 -12.70 -11.59
N ASN A 59 -0.12 -12.84 -12.63
CA ASN A 59 -0.49 -12.42 -13.98
C ASN A 59 -1.07 -13.63 -14.70
N ASN A 60 -2.32 -13.51 -15.14
CA ASN A 60 -2.95 -14.49 -16.00
C ASN A 60 -2.19 -14.56 -17.34
N LEU A 61 -1.67 -15.73 -17.70
CA LEU A 61 -0.82 -15.88 -18.89
C LEU A 61 -1.59 -15.70 -20.21
N GLU A 62 -2.90 -15.89 -20.21
CA GLU A 62 -3.75 -15.75 -21.40
C GLU A 62 -4.23 -14.32 -21.60
N THR A 63 -4.68 -13.68 -20.52
CA THR A 63 -5.28 -12.35 -20.58
C THR A 63 -4.29 -11.24 -20.27
N THR A 64 -3.10 -11.56 -19.73
CA THR A 64 -2.11 -10.62 -19.17
C THR A 64 -2.63 -9.76 -18.01
N HIS A 65 -3.82 -10.08 -17.49
CA HIS A 65 -4.41 -9.34 -16.38
C HIS A 65 -3.85 -9.83 -15.05
N VAL A 66 -3.76 -8.89 -14.12
CA VAL A 66 -3.47 -9.15 -12.72
C VAL A 66 -4.71 -9.70 -12.03
N GLU A 67 -4.59 -10.83 -11.33
CA GLU A 67 -5.65 -11.50 -10.58
C GLU A 67 -5.16 -12.13 -9.28
N PHE A 68 -6.08 -12.42 -8.35
CA PHE A 68 -5.73 -13.20 -7.15
C PHE A 68 -5.61 -14.68 -7.49
N SER A 69 -4.54 -15.33 -7.01
CA SER A 69 -4.32 -16.77 -7.17
C SER A 69 -5.37 -17.62 -6.46
N GLN A 70 -6.00 -17.07 -5.42
CA GLN A 70 -6.94 -17.75 -4.52
C GLN A 70 -8.07 -16.81 -4.10
N SER A 71 -9.17 -17.41 -3.63
CA SER A 71 -10.28 -16.66 -3.03
C SER A 71 -9.80 -15.87 -1.79
N LEU A 72 -10.31 -14.66 -1.63
CA LEU A 72 -10.06 -13.82 -0.45
C LEU A 72 -10.94 -14.19 0.76
N GLU A 73 -11.70 -15.29 0.71
CA GLU A 73 -12.57 -15.71 1.81
C GLU A 73 -11.77 -15.98 3.09
N GLY A 74 -12.22 -15.39 4.21
CA GLY A 74 -11.54 -15.54 5.50
C GLY A 74 -10.25 -14.72 5.66
N THR A 75 -9.90 -13.87 4.68
CA THR A 75 -8.72 -12.99 4.77
C THR A 75 -8.83 -12.04 5.96
N ASP A 76 -7.73 -11.90 6.71
CA ASP A 76 -7.62 -10.87 7.75
C ASP A 76 -7.25 -9.51 7.12
N TRP A 77 -8.24 -8.63 7.09
CA TRP A 77 -8.10 -7.28 6.53
C TRP A 77 -7.41 -6.29 7.48
N SER A 78 -7.12 -6.67 8.74
CA SER A 78 -6.55 -5.75 9.72
C SER A 78 -5.18 -5.22 9.30
N GLN A 79 -4.35 -6.08 8.70
CA GLN A 79 -3.04 -5.69 8.19
C GLN A 79 -3.19 -4.74 6.99
N PHE A 80 -4.06 -5.07 6.04
CA PHE A 80 -4.39 -4.20 4.91
C PHE A 80 -4.86 -2.82 5.37
N ASP A 81 -5.82 -2.76 6.27
CA ASP A 81 -6.40 -1.51 6.77
C ASP A 81 -5.33 -0.61 7.42
N SER A 82 -4.35 -1.22 8.10
CA SER A 82 -3.23 -0.49 8.75
C SER A 82 -2.28 0.21 7.76
N TYR A 83 -2.17 -0.32 6.54
CA TYR A 83 -1.35 0.24 5.47
C TYR A 83 -2.17 1.12 4.53
N ALA A 84 -3.39 0.72 4.20
CA ALA A 84 -4.32 1.46 3.36
C ALA A 84 -4.62 2.86 3.92
N ALA A 85 -4.68 3.00 5.25
CA ALA A 85 -4.86 4.30 5.90
C ALA A 85 -3.66 5.26 5.73
N ARG A 86 -2.49 4.77 5.33
CA ARG A 86 -1.29 5.60 5.15
C ARG A 86 -1.16 6.16 3.74
N VAL A 87 -1.91 5.61 2.77
CA VAL A 87 -1.90 6.04 1.37
C VAL A 87 -2.60 7.40 1.25
N ILE A 88 -1.92 8.41 0.70
CA ILE A 88 -2.46 9.78 0.57
C ILE A 88 -2.63 10.17 -0.90
N PRO A 89 -1.56 10.31 -1.72
CA PRO A 89 -1.71 10.19 -3.15
C PRO A 89 -1.61 8.73 -3.60
N LEU A 90 -2.51 8.34 -4.50
CA LEU A 90 -2.36 7.15 -5.33
C LEU A 90 -1.89 7.61 -6.70
N ASP A 91 -0.70 7.17 -7.10
CA ASP A 91 -0.27 7.30 -8.48
C ASP A 91 -0.77 6.07 -9.24
N TRP A 92 -1.82 6.25 -10.05
CA TRP A 92 -2.31 5.22 -10.95
C TRP A 92 -1.44 5.18 -12.20
N ASP A 93 -0.11 5.08 -12.03
CA ASP A 93 0.79 4.74 -13.13
C ASP A 93 0.73 3.22 -13.31
N SER A 94 -0.33 2.75 -13.98
CA SER A 94 -0.36 1.39 -14.50
C SER A 94 0.72 1.30 -15.58
N LYS A 95 1.97 1.04 -15.19
CA LYS A 95 3.10 0.74 -16.08
C LYS A 95 2.87 -0.55 -16.89
N GLY A 96 1.80 -0.61 -17.66
CA GLY A 96 1.28 -1.79 -18.35
C GLY A 96 0.46 -2.77 -17.49
N LEU A 97 0.16 -2.45 -16.21
CA LEU A 97 -0.63 -3.35 -15.36
C LEU A 97 -2.14 -3.18 -15.61
N SER A 98 -2.79 -4.20 -16.18
CA SER A 98 -4.24 -4.27 -16.28
C SER A 98 -4.80 -5.20 -15.20
N PHE A 99 -5.68 -4.70 -14.33
CA PHE A 99 -6.32 -5.54 -13.32
C PHE A 99 -7.56 -6.20 -13.89
N SER A 100 -7.74 -7.50 -13.66
CA SER A 100 -8.99 -8.18 -13.99
C SER A 100 -10.14 -7.56 -13.18
N PRO A 101 -11.33 -7.33 -13.76
CA PRO A 101 -12.50 -6.87 -13.01
C PRO A 101 -12.82 -7.75 -11.79
N MET A 102 -12.52 -9.05 -11.90
CA MET A 102 -12.69 -10.02 -10.82
C MET A 102 -11.91 -9.66 -9.55
N VAL A 103 -10.78 -8.95 -9.65
CA VAL A 103 -10.02 -8.48 -8.48
C VAL A 103 -10.89 -7.60 -7.59
N PHE A 104 -11.58 -6.64 -8.19
CA PHE A 104 -12.43 -5.70 -7.46
C PHE A 104 -13.72 -6.36 -6.96
N GLU A 105 -14.27 -7.31 -7.71
CA GLU A 105 -15.43 -8.09 -7.27
C GLU A 105 -15.10 -8.97 -6.05
N GLN A 106 -13.95 -9.65 -6.05
CA GLN A 106 -13.49 -10.44 -4.91
C GLN A 106 -13.24 -9.56 -3.67
N ILE A 107 -12.62 -8.40 -3.85
CA ILE A 107 -12.43 -7.43 -2.76
C ILE A 107 -13.79 -6.98 -2.22
N ALA A 108 -14.74 -6.62 -3.08
CA ALA A 108 -16.07 -6.18 -2.69
C ALA A 108 -16.86 -7.27 -1.94
N ALA A 109 -16.70 -8.53 -2.33
CA ALA A 109 -17.37 -9.66 -1.70
C ALA A 109 -16.75 -10.06 -0.35
N ALA A 110 -15.41 -10.07 -0.25
CA ALA A 110 -14.70 -10.58 0.91
C ALA A 110 -14.47 -9.54 2.02
N ARG A 111 -14.55 -8.24 1.71
CA ARG A 111 -14.21 -7.19 2.67
C ARG A 111 -15.31 -6.96 3.71
N PRO A 112 -15.02 -7.07 5.01
CA PRO A 112 -16.01 -6.85 6.05
C PRO A 112 -16.31 -5.35 6.24
N GLY A 113 -17.54 -4.94 5.92
CA GLY A 113 -18.10 -3.63 6.29
C GLY A 113 -18.04 -2.54 5.22
N SER A 114 -18.49 -1.33 5.61
CA SER A 114 -18.70 -0.17 4.72
C SER A 114 -17.52 0.79 4.60
N LYS A 115 -16.31 0.40 5.05
CA LYS A 115 -15.16 1.30 5.03
C LYS A 115 -14.62 1.49 3.60
N PRO A 116 -14.21 2.71 3.21
CA PRO A 116 -13.52 2.93 1.93
C PRO A 116 -12.25 2.08 1.81
N LEU A 117 -11.86 1.70 0.58
CA LEU A 117 -10.64 0.91 0.33
C LEU A 117 -9.37 1.66 0.74
N LEU A 118 -9.34 2.96 0.44
CA LEU A 118 -8.26 3.87 0.79
C LEU A 118 -8.90 5.06 1.52
N PRO A 119 -9.00 5.02 2.86
CA PRO A 119 -9.81 6.00 3.60
C PRO A 119 -9.24 7.42 3.61
N ASN A 120 -7.92 7.56 3.40
CA ASN A 120 -7.20 8.85 3.48
C ASN A 120 -6.70 9.33 2.12
N ILE A 121 -7.21 8.77 1.02
CA ILE A 121 -6.81 9.20 -0.32
C ILE A 121 -7.30 10.62 -0.61
N ILE A 122 -6.39 11.49 -1.02
CA ILE A 122 -6.67 12.91 -1.33
C ILE A 122 -6.50 13.19 -2.82
N THR A 123 -5.64 12.42 -3.50
CA THR A 123 -5.34 12.65 -4.92
C THR A 123 -5.14 11.31 -5.62
N ILE A 124 -5.79 11.17 -6.77
CA ILE A 124 -5.52 10.09 -7.72
C ILE A 124 -4.88 10.75 -8.93
N LYS A 125 -3.65 10.36 -9.25
CA LYS A 125 -2.98 10.74 -10.50
C LYS A 125 -3.20 9.61 -11.50
N TRP A 126 -3.43 9.95 -12.76
CA TRP A 126 -3.69 9.03 -13.87
C TRP A 126 -2.73 9.35 -15.02
#